data_AF-A0A354HUE0-F1
#
_entry.id   AF-A0A354HUE0-F1
#
_cell.length_a   1.000
_cell.length_b   1.000
_cell.length_c   1.000
_cell.angle_alpha   90.00
_cell.angle_beta   90.00
_cell.angle_gamma   90.00
#
_symmetry.space_group_name_H-M   'P 1'
#
loop_
_entity.id
_entity.type
_entity.pdbx_description
1 polymer ?
#
loop_
_entity_poly.entity_id
_entity_poly.type
_entity_poly.pdbx_seq_one_letter_code
_entity_poly.pdbx_strand_id
1 'polypeptide(L)'
;MDGGKQGVYSSYLRTMGQPINTVKEGLRQLGGFLGGRKIAGVGVTGSGRNLAAVLLGADVVKNEITAHAVAAGDTCPGVNTVLEIGGQDSKLIILRQGVVVDFAMNSVCAAGTGSFLDQQAARLGIPIEEFGGLALQSENSVRIAGRCSVFAESDMIHKQQMGNSLPD
;
A
#
# COMPACT_ATOMS: atom_id res chain seq x y z
N MET A 1 16.75 10.86 1.83
CA MET A 1 17.23 10.71 3.22
C MET A 1 18.32 11.73 3.43
N ASP A 2 18.48 12.25 4.64
CA ASP A 2 19.71 12.95 4.98
C ASP A 2 20.87 11.95 5.19
N GLY A 3 22.09 12.46 5.42
CA GLY A 3 23.26 11.62 5.70
C GLY A 3 23.13 10.74 6.95
N GLY A 4 22.09 10.94 7.77
CA GLY A 4 21.76 10.15 8.96
C GLY A 4 20.69 9.07 8.73
N LYS A 5 20.35 8.77 7.47
CA LYS A 5 19.26 7.84 7.07
C LYS A 5 17.85 8.31 7.49
N GLN A 6 17.66 9.57 7.87
CA GLN A 6 16.33 10.08 8.22
C GLN A 6 15.55 10.49 6.97
N GLY A 7 14.27 10.12 6.92
CA GLY A 7 13.34 10.63 5.92
C GLY A 7 13.04 12.11 6.17
N VAL A 8 13.44 12.98 5.25
CA VAL A 8 13.23 14.44 5.34
C VAL A 8 12.02 14.94 4.55
N TYR A 9 11.48 14.08 3.69
CA TYR A 9 10.34 14.37 2.82
C TYR A 9 9.66 13.06 2.43
N SER A 10 8.32 13.07 2.41
CA SER A 10 7.48 12.00 1.90
C SER A 10 6.28 12.58 1.19
N SER A 11 5.89 11.98 0.07
CA SER A 11 4.64 12.29 -0.64
C SER A 11 3.99 10.98 -1.09
N TYR A 12 2.66 10.95 -1.04
CA TYR A 12 1.85 9.84 -1.53
C TYR A 12 0.86 10.37 -2.55
N LEU A 13 0.84 9.76 -3.74
CA LEU A 13 -0.04 10.13 -4.84
C LEU A 13 -0.70 8.88 -5.40
N ARG A 14 -2.03 8.89 -5.54
CA ARG A 14 -2.75 7.81 -6.24
C ARG A 14 -2.42 7.88 -7.73
N THR A 15 -2.06 6.74 -8.31
CA THR A 15 -1.65 6.68 -9.72
C THR A 15 -2.81 6.92 -10.68
N MET A 16 -4.03 6.51 -10.32
CA MET A 16 -5.23 6.62 -11.15
C MET A 16 -5.03 6.11 -12.60
N GLY A 17 -4.19 5.08 -12.76
CA GLY A 17 -3.83 4.53 -14.08
C GLY A 17 -2.91 5.42 -14.93
N GLN A 18 -2.39 6.52 -14.38
CA GLN A 18 -1.54 7.49 -15.08
C GLN A 18 -0.12 7.58 -14.47
N PRO A 19 0.65 6.48 -14.42
CA PRO A 19 1.90 6.41 -13.67
C PRO A 19 2.93 7.47 -14.09
N ILE A 20 3.02 7.80 -15.38
CA ILE A 20 3.95 8.82 -15.88
C ILE A 20 3.61 10.21 -15.32
N ASN A 21 2.33 10.59 -15.35
CA ASN A 21 1.88 11.88 -14.86
C ASN A 21 2.05 11.98 -13.35
N THR A 22 1.72 10.90 -12.62
CA THR A 22 1.89 10.83 -11.17
C THR A 22 3.34 10.99 -10.75
N VAL A 23 4.28 10.32 -11.44
CA VAL A 23 5.72 10.48 -11.16
C VAL A 23 6.18 11.91 -11.40
N LYS A 24 5.77 12.53 -12.52
CA LYS A 24 6.10 13.94 -12.83
C LYS A 24 5.57 14.90 -11.76
N GLU A 25 4.35 14.69 -11.30
CA GLU A 25 3.76 15.50 -10.23
C GLU A 25 4.52 15.33 -8.90
N GLY A 26 4.87 14.09 -8.53
CA GLY A 26 5.69 13.84 -7.35
C GLY A 26 7.06 14.52 -7.40
N LEU A 27 7.71 14.54 -8.58
CA LEU A 27 8.97 15.26 -8.78
C LEU A 27 8.80 16.77 -8.69
N ARG A 28 7.70 17.33 -9.18
CA ARG A 28 7.39 18.76 -9.05
C ARG A 28 7.25 19.14 -7.57
N GLN A 29 6.53 18.34 -6.79
CA GLN A 29 6.38 18.56 -5.35
C GLN A 29 7.72 18.44 -4.61
N LEU A 30 8.54 17.42 -4.95
CA LEU A 30 9.88 17.25 -4.40
C LEU A 30 10.80 18.42 -4.77
N GLY A 31 10.76 18.90 -6.01
CA GLY A 31 11.57 20.03 -6.48
C GLY A 31 11.29 21.31 -5.69
N GLY A 32 10.02 21.57 -5.37
CA GLY A 32 9.62 22.68 -4.48
C GLY A 32 10.21 22.55 -3.08
N PHE A 33 10.25 21.34 -2.52
CA PHE A 33 10.87 21.08 -1.22
C PHE A 33 12.41 21.18 -1.26
N LEU A 34 13.06 20.69 -2.31
CA LEU A 34 14.51 20.64 -2.40
C LEU A 34 15.14 22.03 -2.39
N GLY A 35 14.46 23.05 -2.92
CA GLY A 35 14.94 24.44 -2.88
C GLY A 35 16.34 24.61 -3.49
N GLY A 36 16.67 23.84 -4.53
CA GLY A 36 17.98 23.85 -5.20
C GLY A 36 19.03 22.88 -4.63
N ARG A 37 18.72 22.13 -3.57
CA ARG A 37 19.58 21.02 -3.08
C ARG A 37 19.74 19.96 -4.16
N LYS A 38 20.96 19.41 -4.30
CA LYS A 38 21.28 18.36 -5.28
C LYS A 38 20.94 16.97 -4.71
N ILE A 39 20.39 16.12 -5.57
CA ILE A 39 20.17 14.71 -5.27
C ILE A 39 21.48 13.95 -5.56
N ALA A 40 21.99 13.21 -4.57
CA ALA A 40 23.23 12.45 -4.71
C ALA A 40 23.02 11.06 -5.36
N GLY A 41 21.80 10.54 -5.30
CA GLY A 41 21.41 9.29 -5.96
C GLY A 41 19.93 8.99 -5.81
N VAL A 42 19.41 8.14 -6.71
CA VAL A 42 17.99 7.79 -6.83
C VAL A 42 17.83 6.27 -6.82
N GLY A 43 17.02 5.78 -5.88
CA GLY A 43 16.58 4.39 -5.83
C GLY A 43 15.09 4.29 -6.15
N VAL A 44 14.70 3.27 -6.93
CA VAL A 44 13.29 2.99 -7.26
C VAL A 44 12.92 1.54 -6.95
N THR A 45 11.68 1.34 -6.54
CA THR A 45 11.09 0.02 -6.25
C THR A 45 9.60 -0.02 -6.59
N GLY A 46 8.92 -1.13 -6.31
CA GLY A 46 7.52 -1.36 -6.66
C GLY A 46 7.30 -2.00 -8.05
N SER A 47 6.03 -2.22 -8.38
CA SER A 47 5.59 -2.78 -9.66
C SER A 47 5.94 -1.89 -10.86
N GLY A 48 5.87 -0.57 -10.68
CA GLY A 48 6.24 0.43 -11.68
C GLY A 48 7.72 0.80 -11.76
N ARG A 49 8.61 0.12 -11.01
CA ARG A 49 10.02 0.55 -10.83
C ARG A 49 10.81 0.72 -12.12
N ASN A 50 10.57 -0.10 -13.14
CA ASN A 50 11.32 -0.02 -14.39
C ASN A 50 10.93 1.24 -15.17
N LEU A 51 9.64 1.57 -15.20
CA LEU A 51 9.15 2.82 -15.78
C LEU A 51 9.70 4.02 -15.01
N ALA A 52 9.63 3.99 -13.67
CA ALA A 52 10.18 5.04 -12.83
C ALA A 52 11.70 5.19 -13.03
N ALA A 53 12.45 4.09 -13.17
CA ALA A 53 13.89 4.11 -13.41
C ALA A 53 14.24 4.88 -14.68
N VAL A 54 13.52 4.62 -15.78
CA VAL A 54 13.73 5.31 -17.06
C VAL A 54 13.38 6.80 -16.94
N LEU A 55 12.27 7.14 -16.29
CA LEU A 55 11.85 8.53 -16.12
C LEU A 55 12.81 9.35 -15.25
N LEU A 56 13.45 8.71 -14.27
CA LEU A 56 14.27 9.36 -13.25
C LEU A 56 15.78 9.26 -13.52
N GLY A 57 16.21 8.38 -14.41
CA GLY A 57 17.61 7.99 -14.50
C GLY A 57 18.11 7.34 -13.21
N ALA A 58 17.33 6.42 -12.63
CA ALA A 58 17.61 5.87 -11.31
C ALA A 58 18.92 5.07 -11.27
N ASP A 59 19.73 5.30 -10.25
CA ASP A 59 21.00 4.59 -10.01
C ASP A 59 20.78 3.15 -9.53
N VAL A 60 19.68 2.93 -8.80
CA VAL A 60 19.37 1.64 -8.18
C VAL A 60 17.93 1.25 -8.44
N VAL A 61 17.74 0.07 -9.04
CA VAL A 61 16.42 -0.53 -9.26
C VAL A 61 16.34 -1.83 -8.47
N LYS A 62 15.44 -1.90 -7.50
CA LYS A 62 15.24 -3.09 -6.66
C LYS A 62 13.78 -3.50 -6.62
N ASN A 63 13.51 -4.79 -6.55
CA ASN A 63 12.14 -5.26 -6.33
C ASN A 63 11.64 -4.85 -4.93
N GLU A 64 10.32 -4.82 -4.77
CA GLU A 64 9.69 -4.42 -3.51
C GLU A 64 9.90 -5.43 -2.38
N ILE A 65 10.07 -6.72 -2.67
CA ILE A 65 10.33 -7.75 -1.66
C ILE A 65 11.62 -7.42 -0.88
N THR A 66 12.71 -7.15 -1.60
CA THR A 66 13.98 -6.76 -0.99
C THR A 66 13.88 -5.41 -0.30
N ALA A 67 13.18 -4.44 -0.91
CA ALA A 67 13.01 -3.11 -0.30
C ALA A 67 12.25 -3.18 1.03
N HIS A 68 11.13 -3.93 1.09
CA HIS A 68 10.38 -4.17 2.32
C HIS A 68 11.20 -4.96 3.34
N ALA A 69 11.93 -5.99 2.93
CA ALA A 69 12.75 -6.78 3.84
C ALA A 69 13.85 -5.95 4.52
N VAL A 70 14.57 -5.12 3.75
CA VAL A 70 15.60 -4.22 4.29
C VAL A 70 14.97 -3.17 5.20
N ALA A 71 13.90 -2.51 4.76
CA ALA A 71 13.21 -1.51 5.57
C ALA A 71 12.66 -2.09 6.89
N ALA A 72 12.07 -3.28 6.84
CA ALA A 72 11.56 -3.97 8.01
C ALA A 72 12.69 -4.39 8.96
N GLY A 73 13.81 -4.92 8.44
CA GLY A 73 14.98 -5.27 9.25
C GLY A 73 15.60 -4.07 9.97
N ASP A 74 15.62 -2.91 9.31
CA ASP A 74 16.15 -1.65 9.88
C ASP A 74 15.18 -1.03 10.91
N THR A 75 13.87 -1.10 10.67
CA THR A 75 12.85 -0.45 11.53
C THR A 75 12.34 -1.34 12.66
N CYS A 76 12.40 -2.66 12.50
CA CYS A 76 11.96 -3.66 13.47
C CYS A 76 13.04 -4.75 13.60
N PRO A 77 14.05 -4.56 14.47
CA PRO A 77 15.10 -5.54 14.69
C PRO A 77 14.52 -6.90 15.12
N GLY A 78 14.92 -7.97 14.42
CA GLY A 78 14.44 -9.32 14.68
C GLY A 78 13.12 -9.69 13.98
N VAL A 79 12.62 -8.87 13.07
CA VAL A 79 11.46 -9.22 12.22
C VAL A 79 11.73 -10.51 11.44
N ASN A 80 10.77 -11.44 11.51
CA ASN A 80 10.83 -12.73 10.83
C ASN A 80 9.74 -12.90 9.76
N THR A 81 8.75 -12.01 9.75
CA THR A 81 7.60 -12.06 8.87
C THR A 81 7.13 -10.64 8.57
N VAL A 82 6.94 -10.32 7.30
CA VAL A 82 6.32 -9.07 6.85
C VAL A 82 5.04 -9.42 6.10
N LEU A 83 3.92 -8.85 6.53
CA LEU A 83 2.68 -8.82 5.75
C LEU A 83 2.54 -7.43 5.15
N GLU A 84 2.51 -7.37 3.83
CA GLU A 84 2.32 -6.13 3.08
C GLU A 84 0.96 -6.20 2.39
N ILE A 85 0.10 -5.22 2.65
CA ILE A 85 -1.22 -5.11 2.05
C ILE A 85 -1.20 -3.87 1.16
N GLY A 86 -0.95 -4.10 -0.13
CA GLY A 86 -0.90 -3.07 -1.15
C GLY A 86 -2.28 -2.73 -1.70
N GLY A 87 -2.30 -1.83 -2.68
CA GLY A 87 -3.55 -1.44 -3.34
C GLY A 87 -4.13 -2.56 -4.21
N GLN A 88 -3.31 -3.27 -4.98
CA GLN A 88 -3.76 -4.27 -5.97
C GLN A 88 -3.31 -5.69 -5.65
N ASP A 89 -2.36 -5.84 -4.74
CA ASP A 89 -1.80 -7.11 -4.33
C ASP A 89 -1.52 -7.10 -2.82
N SER A 90 -1.22 -8.27 -2.29
CA SER A 90 -0.71 -8.42 -0.93
C SER A 90 0.37 -9.50 -0.87
N LYS A 91 1.28 -9.38 0.09
CA LYS A 91 2.51 -10.17 0.16
C LYS A 91 2.77 -10.64 1.58
N LEU A 92 3.24 -11.88 1.67
CA LEU A 92 3.83 -12.47 2.85
C LEU A 92 5.32 -12.67 2.56
N ILE A 93 6.20 -12.08 3.36
CA ILE A 93 7.65 -12.22 3.21
C ILE A 93 8.20 -12.83 4.49
N ILE A 94 8.91 -13.95 4.39
CA ILE A 94 9.51 -14.65 5.52
C ILE A 94 11.00 -14.32 5.55
N LEU A 95 11.47 -13.84 6.69
CA LEU A 95 12.87 -13.51 6.93
C LEU A 95 13.47 -14.44 7.98
N ARG A 96 14.74 -14.80 7.81
CA ARG A 96 15.56 -15.44 8.86
C ARG A 96 16.89 -14.72 8.92
N GLN A 97 17.26 -14.25 10.11
CA GLN A 97 18.49 -13.49 10.32
C GLN A 97 18.63 -12.29 9.35
N GLY A 98 17.51 -11.61 9.08
CA GLY A 98 17.46 -10.45 8.16
C GLY A 98 17.47 -10.80 6.66
N VAL A 99 17.52 -12.09 6.30
CA VAL A 99 17.53 -12.55 4.90
C VAL A 99 16.16 -13.10 4.52
N VAL A 100 15.66 -12.73 3.35
CA VAL A 100 14.42 -13.30 2.79
C VAL A 100 14.66 -14.78 2.45
N VAL A 101 13.89 -15.67 3.06
CA VAL A 101 13.96 -17.11 2.82
C VAL A 101 12.79 -17.63 1.98
N ASP A 102 11.65 -16.96 2.05
CA ASP A 102 10.45 -17.32 1.28
C ASP A 102 9.53 -16.11 1.13
N PHE A 103 8.65 -16.13 0.14
CA PHE A 103 7.58 -15.15 -0.02
C PHE A 103 6.39 -15.73 -0.79
N ALA A 104 5.19 -15.26 -0.45
CA ALA A 104 3.96 -15.53 -1.19
C ALA A 104 3.28 -14.21 -1.57
N MET A 105 2.59 -14.20 -2.71
CA MET A 105 1.91 -13.00 -3.22
C MET A 105 0.52 -13.36 -3.75
N ASN A 106 -0.47 -12.55 -3.40
CA ASN A 106 -1.77 -12.53 -4.04
C ASN A 106 -1.83 -11.33 -4.99
N SER A 107 -1.65 -11.57 -6.29
CA SER A 107 -1.67 -10.52 -7.33
C SER A 107 -2.90 -10.58 -8.25
N VAL A 108 -3.76 -11.59 -8.08
CA VAL A 108 -4.89 -11.84 -8.99
C VAL A 108 -6.21 -11.42 -8.35
N CYS A 109 -6.34 -11.58 -7.03
CA CYS A 109 -7.60 -11.36 -6.35
C CYS A 109 -7.58 -10.04 -5.57
N ALA A 110 -8.63 -9.23 -5.76
CA ALA A 110 -8.85 -8.02 -4.98
C ALA A 110 -9.08 -8.32 -3.50
N ALA A 111 -9.63 -9.50 -3.16
CA ALA A 111 -9.84 -9.90 -1.77
C ALA A 111 -8.51 -9.94 -1.02
N GLY A 112 -8.46 -9.29 0.15
CA GLY A 112 -7.22 -9.16 0.93
C GLY A 112 -6.24 -8.10 0.39
N THR A 113 -6.74 -7.07 -0.30
CA THR A 113 -5.95 -5.91 -0.77
C THR A 113 -6.67 -4.60 -0.43
N GLY A 114 -5.99 -3.47 -0.57
CA GLY A 114 -6.56 -2.14 -0.41
C GLY A 114 -7.69 -1.84 -1.41
N SER A 115 -7.64 -2.39 -2.63
CA SER A 115 -8.70 -2.18 -3.63
C SER A 115 -10.05 -2.75 -3.21
N PHE A 116 -10.05 -3.84 -2.42
CA PHE A 116 -11.26 -4.36 -1.82
C PHE A 116 -11.87 -3.36 -0.84
N LEU A 117 -11.04 -2.76 0.03
CA LEU A 117 -11.49 -1.76 1.00
C LEU A 117 -11.99 -0.49 0.31
N ASP A 118 -11.26 0.01 -0.70
CA ASP A 118 -11.68 1.15 -1.53
C ASP A 118 -13.07 0.92 -2.15
N GLN A 119 -13.30 -0.28 -2.71
CA GLN A 119 -14.59 -0.64 -3.30
C GLN A 119 -15.72 -0.68 -2.25
N GLN A 120 -15.47 -1.25 -1.08
CA GLN A 120 -16.47 -1.32 -0.02
C GLN A 120 -16.78 0.09 0.54
N ALA A 121 -15.75 0.90 0.79
CA ALA A 121 -15.91 2.27 1.27
C ALA A 121 -16.74 3.12 0.28
N ALA A 122 -16.38 3.09 -1.01
CA ALA A 122 -17.13 3.80 -2.05
C ALA A 122 -18.60 3.35 -2.12
N ARG A 123 -18.86 2.05 -1.95
CA ARG A 123 -20.21 1.50 -1.99
C ARG A 123 -21.07 1.93 -0.80
N LEU A 124 -20.46 2.00 0.39
CA LEU A 124 -21.12 2.49 1.61
C LEU A 124 -21.21 4.02 1.67
N GLY A 125 -20.62 4.74 0.72
CA GLY A 125 -20.57 6.21 0.72
C GLY A 125 -19.64 6.78 1.79
N ILE A 126 -18.64 6.01 2.21
CA ILE A 126 -17.69 6.36 3.27
C ILE A 126 -16.33 6.71 2.63
N PRO A 127 -15.65 7.80 3.06
CA PRO A 127 -14.24 8.01 2.72
C PRO A 127 -13.37 6.84 3.20
N ILE A 128 -12.42 6.37 2.38
CA ILE A 128 -11.55 5.24 2.75
C ILE A 128 -10.73 5.52 4.01
N GLU A 129 -10.41 6.78 4.26
CA GLU A 129 -9.70 7.27 5.44
C GLU A 129 -10.51 7.11 6.74
N GLU A 130 -11.84 7.09 6.64
CA GLU A 130 -12.76 6.92 7.79
C GLU A 130 -13.17 5.46 8.00
N PHE A 131 -13.02 4.62 6.96
CA PHE A 131 -13.51 3.24 6.94
C PHE A 131 -13.02 2.41 8.13
N GLY A 132 -11.72 2.44 8.41
CA GLY A 132 -11.13 1.69 9.53
C GLY A 132 -11.60 2.22 10.90
N GLY A 133 -11.76 3.53 11.04
CA GLY A 133 -12.23 4.15 12.28
C GLY A 133 -13.68 3.83 12.59
N LEU A 134 -14.53 3.70 11.57
CA LEU A 134 -15.92 3.26 11.72
C LEU A 134 -16.00 1.78 12.08
N ALA A 135 -15.23 0.92 11.41
CA ALA A 135 -15.20 -0.51 11.72
C ALA A 135 -14.80 -0.80 13.18
N LEU A 136 -13.93 0.02 13.77
CA LEU A 136 -13.52 -0.12 15.18
C LEU A 136 -14.60 0.31 16.19
N GLN A 137 -15.69 0.95 15.75
CA GLN A 137 -16.82 1.31 16.60
C GLN A 137 -17.85 0.19 16.72
N SER A 138 -17.71 -0.90 15.95
CA SER A 138 -18.62 -2.04 16.07
C SER A 138 -18.55 -2.68 17.45
N GLU A 139 -19.71 -2.85 18.08
CA GLU A 139 -19.86 -3.68 19.27
C GLU A 139 -20.31 -5.11 18.90
N ASN A 140 -20.90 -5.29 17.71
CA ASN A 140 -21.47 -6.56 17.25
C ASN A 140 -21.22 -6.79 15.75
N SER A 141 -19.98 -7.15 15.40
CA SER A 141 -19.57 -7.39 14.01
C SER A 141 -20.51 -8.33 13.24
N VAL A 142 -20.86 -7.93 12.01
CA VAL A 142 -21.70 -8.73 11.13
C VAL A 142 -20.83 -9.66 10.30
N ARG A 143 -21.23 -10.93 10.26
CA ARG A 143 -20.56 -11.89 9.39
C ARG A 143 -20.90 -11.62 7.93
N ILE A 144 -19.90 -11.17 7.18
CA ILE A 144 -19.90 -11.17 5.72
C ILE A 144 -19.38 -12.52 5.22
N ALA A 145 -20.04 -13.10 4.22
CA ALA A 145 -19.59 -14.31 3.56
C ALA A 145 -18.22 -14.04 2.91
N GLY A 146 -17.16 -14.60 3.51
CA GLY A 146 -15.76 -14.47 3.06
C GLY A 146 -15.47 -15.17 1.72
N ARG A 147 -16.09 -14.68 0.66
CA ARG A 147 -15.95 -15.13 -0.72
C ARG A 147 -15.28 -14.03 -1.55
N CYS A 148 -15.36 -14.15 -2.88
CA CYS A 148 -14.95 -13.12 -3.84
C CYS A 148 -15.49 -11.72 -3.46
N SER A 149 -14.71 -10.67 -3.74
CA SER A 149 -15.07 -9.27 -3.48
C SER A 149 -16.47 -8.91 -3.99
N VAL A 150 -16.87 -9.44 -5.15
CA VAL A 150 -18.19 -9.22 -5.75
C VAL A 150 -19.33 -9.77 -4.88
N PHE A 151 -19.12 -10.92 -4.24
CA PHE A 151 -20.13 -11.51 -3.35
C PHE A 151 -20.15 -10.83 -1.99
N ALA A 152 -18.97 -10.44 -1.48
CA ALA A 152 -18.88 -9.67 -0.26
C ALA A 152 -19.65 -8.35 -0.38
N GLU A 153 -19.56 -7.66 -1.53
CA GLU A 153 -20.32 -6.45 -1.80
C GLU A 153 -21.84 -6.67 -1.69
N SER A 154 -22.35 -7.72 -2.36
CA SER A 154 -23.78 -8.03 -2.34
C SER A 154 -24.28 -8.39 -0.93
N ASP A 155 -23.47 -9.13 -0.17
CA ASP A 155 -23.81 -9.52 1.19
C ASP A 155 -23.81 -8.32 2.12
N MET A 156 -22.84 -7.40 2.04
CA MET A 156 -22.82 -6.16 2.83
C MET A 156 -24.09 -5.32 2.65
N ILE A 157 -24.54 -5.13 1.41
CA ILE A 157 -25.80 -4.42 1.12
C ILE A 157 -27.00 -5.15 1.72
N HIS A 158 -27.04 -6.47 1.59
CA HIS A 158 -28.10 -7.27 2.19
C HIS A 158 -28.12 -7.10 3.73
N LYS A 159 -26.97 -7.07 4.39
CA LYS A 159 -26.87 -6.82 5.84
C LYS A 159 -27.35 -5.43 6.24
N GLN A 160 -27.06 -4.41 5.45
CA GLN A 160 -27.61 -3.07 5.71
C GLN A 160 -29.15 -3.06 5.60
N GLN A 161 -29.71 -3.75 4.60
CA GLN A 161 -31.16 -3.87 4.45
C GLN A 161 -31.83 -4.64 5.59
N MET A 162 -31.09 -5.52 6.27
CA MET A 162 -31.54 -6.19 7.51
C MET A 162 -31.47 -5.28 8.75
N GLY A 163 -30.99 -4.05 8.62
CA GLY A 163 -30.93 -3.06 9.71
C GLY A 163 -29.62 -3.05 10.50
N ASN A 164 -28.56 -3.70 10.01
CA ASN A 164 -27.24 -3.58 10.64
C ASN A 164 -26.67 -2.17 10.44
N SER A 165 -26.01 -1.65 11.47
CA SER A 165 -25.46 -0.30 11.46
C SER A 165 -24.21 -0.21 10.58
N LEU A 166 -23.83 0.99 10.14
CA LEU A 166 -22.62 1.19 9.32
C LEU A 166 -21.32 0.72 10.01
N PRO A 167 -21.15 0.89 11.33
CA PRO A 167 -20.01 0.33 12.04
C PRO A 167 -19.89 -1.21 12.01
N ASP A 168 -21.02 -1.94 11.96
CA ASP A 168 -21.07 -3.41 12.16
C ASP A 168 -20.85 -4.24 10.89
#